data_AF-A0A1M3CFB2-F1
#
_entry.id   AF-A0A1M3CFB2-F1
#
_cell.length_a   1.000
_cell.length_b   1.000
_cell.length_c   1.000
_cell.angle_alpha   90.00
_cell.angle_beta   90.00
_cell.angle_gamma   90.00
#
_symmetry.space_group_name_H-M   'P 1'
#
loop_
_entity.id
_entity.type
_entity.pdbx_description
1 polymer ?
#
loop_
_entity_poly.entity_id
_entity_poly.type
_entity_poly.pdbx_seq_one_letter_code
_entity_poly.pdbx_strand_id
1 'polypeptide(L)'
;MPVADTSQLVSGVAERYASSLFELALEAGSVAGVGADLDRFQALIDESNDLKRLIVSPVFSAEDQTKAISAIAAKAGITGLVANFLKVVASNRRLFAVPGMIKAYRVIAARARGEITADVTSA
;
A
#
# COMPACT_ATOMS: atom_id res chain seq x y z
N MET A 1 -0.45 29.74 15.45
CA MET A 1 -0.17 29.13 14.13
C MET A 1 -0.67 27.70 14.19
N PRO A 2 -1.75 27.31 13.49
CA PRO A 2 -2.16 25.91 13.47
C PRO A 2 -1.13 25.16 12.62
N VAL A 3 -0.42 24.22 13.23
CA VAL A 3 0.38 23.26 12.47
C VAL A 3 -0.63 22.43 11.68
N ALA A 4 -0.61 22.55 10.35
CA ALA A 4 -1.41 21.68 9.49
C ALA A 4 -1.06 20.25 9.87
N ASP A 5 -2.07 19.53 10.35
CA ASP A 5 -1.93 18.20 10.91
C ASP A 5 -1.43 17.29 9.78
N THR A 6 -0.11 17.02 9.77
CA THR A 6 0.55 16.31 8.66
C THR A 6 -0.05 14.91 8.50
N SER A 7 -0.65 14.39 9.57
CA SER A 7 -1.46 13.18 9.61
C SER A 7 -2.64 13.18 8.61
N GLN A 8 -3.35 14.29 8.44
CA GLN A 8 -4.50 14.41 7.53
C GLN A 8 -4.07 14.42 6.06
N LEU A 9 -2.95 15.09 5.74
CA LEU A 9 -2.38 15.09 4.38
C LEU A 9 -1.90 13.71 3.96
N VAL A 10 -1.29 12.97 4.89
CA VAL A 10 -0.86 11.58 4.65
C VAL A 10 -2.08 10.66 4.47
N SER A 11 -3.18 10.88 5.22
CA SER A 11 -4.43 10.15 5.03
C SER A 11 -4.99 10.33 3.62
N GLY A 12 -5.07 11.57 3.12
CA GLY A 12 -5.63 11.84 1.78
C GLY A 12 -4.80 11.26 0.63
N VAL A 13 -3.47 11.23 0.76
CA VAL A 13 -2.61 10.55 -0.22
C VAL A 13 -2.80 9.04 -0.13
N ALA A 14 -2.76 8.48 1.08
CA ALA A 14 -2.91 7.04 1.29
C ALA A 14 -4.21 6.50 0.70
N GLU A 15 -5.33 7.19 0.96
CA GLU A 15 -6.65 6.82 0.44
C GLU A 15 -6.69 6.83 -1.08
N ARG A 16 -6.17 7.88 -1.74
CA ARG A 16 -6.14 7.95 -3.22
C ARG A 16 -5.37 6.78 -3.84
N TYR A 17 -4.18 6.49 -3.33
CA TYR A 17 -3.38 5.36 -3.84
C TYR A 17 -4.06 4.01 -3.56
N ALA A 18 -4.66 3.86 -2.38
CA ALA A 18 -5.36 2.64 -2.01
C ALA A 18 -6.61 2.41 -2.87
N SER A 19 -7.40 3.45 -3.15
CA SER A 19 -8.55 3.38 -4.06
C SER A 19 -8.13 2.96 -5.47
N SER A 20 -7.11 3.61 -6.05
CA SER A 20 -6.64 3.24 -7.39
C SER A 20 -6.09 1.81 -7.46
N LEU A 21 -5.37 1.36 -6.43
CA LEU A 21 -4.90 -0.03 -6.36
C LEU A 21 -6.08 -1.00 -6.19
N PHE A 22 -7.10 -0.64 -5.41
CA PHE A 22 -8.29 -1.44 -5.22
C PHE A 22 -9.10 -1.58 -6.52
N GLU A 23 -9.33 -0.49 -7.24
CA GLU A 23 -10.01 -0.50 -8.54
C GLU A 23 -9.28 -1.42 -9.52
N LEU A 24 -7.96 -1.28 -9.64
CA LEU A 24 -7.14 -2.14 -10.51
C LEU A 24 -7.17 -3.61 -10.07
N ALA A 25 -7.15 -3.87 -8.76
CA ALA A 25 -7.26 -5.22 -8.21
C ALA A 25 -8.65 -5.82 -8.45
N LEU A 26 -9.71 -5.00 -8.41
CA LEU A 26 -11.08 -5.39 -8.66
C LEU A 26 -11.28 -5.77 -10.13
N GLU A 27 -10.82 -4.93 -11.06
CA GLU A 27 -10.83 -5.20 -12.50
C GLU A 27 -10.06 -6.49 -12.84
N ALA A 28 -8.93 -6.72 -12.17
CA ALA A 28 -8.12 -7.92 -12.34
C ALA A 28 -8.64 -9.15 -11.57
N GLY A 29 -9.74 -9.05 -10.80
CA GLY A 29 -10.26 -10.14 -9.98
C GLY A 29 -9.30 -10.63 -8.88
N SER A 30 -8.36 -9.78 -8.46
CA SER A 30 -7.22 -10.12 -7.61
C SER A 30 -7.21 -9.42 -6.25
N VAL A 31 -8.34 -8.82 -5.84
CA VAL A 31 -8.48 -8.07 -4.57
C VAL A 31 -7.93 -8.82 -3.35
N ALA A 32 -8.28 -10.11 -3.21
CA ALA A 32 -7.80 -10.90 -2.08
C ALA A 32 -6.29 -11.17 -2.14
N GLY A 33 -5.75 -11.43 -3.34
CA GLY A 33 -4.32 -11.68 -3.55
C GLY A 33 -3.49 -10.42 -3.31
N VAL A 34 -3.94 -9.28 -3.82
CA VAL A 34 -3.33 -7.97 -3.58
C VAL A 34 -3.34 -7.64 -2.09
N GLY A 35 -4.45 -7.88 -1.39
CA GLY A 35 -4.53 -7.70 0.06
C GLY A 35 -3.50 -8.57 0.82
N ALA A 36 -3.38 -9.85 0.47
CA ALA A 36 -2.43 -10.75 1.10
C ALA A 36 -0.97 -10.33 0.88
N ASP A 37 -0.62 -9.87 -0.33
CA ASP A 37 0.71 -9.40 -0.65
C ASP A 37 1.06 -8.09 0.07
N LEU A 38 0.10 -7.17 0.20
CA LEU A 38 0.25 -5.96 1.00
C LEU A 38 0.44 -6.29 2.48
N ASP A 39 -0.29 -7.27 3.01
CA ASP A 39 -0.17 -7.72 4.39
C ASP A 39 1.19 -8.35 4.67
N ARG A 40 1.70 -9.15 3.72
CA ARG A 40 3.06 -9.68 3.77
C ARG A 40 4.09 -8.55 3.78
N PHE A 41 3.92 -7.53 2.94
CA PHE A 41 4.84 -6.38 2.94
C PHE A 41 4.79 -5.59 4.25
N GLN A 42 3.60 -5.40 4.83
CA GLN A 42 3.44 -4.76 6.14
C GLN A 42 4.19 -5.55 7.23
N ALA A 43 4.08 -6.87 7.23
CA ALA A 43 4.82 -7.72 8.18
C ALA A 43 6.34 -7.53 8.05
N LEU A 44 6.88 -7.46 6.82
CA LEU A 44 8.31 -7.20 6.61
C LEU A 44 8.75 -5.84 7.16
N ILE A 45 7.92 -4.80 6.98
CA ILE A 45 8.16 -3.49 7.59
C ILE A 45 8.17 -3.65 9.11
N ASP A 46 7.21 -4.39 9.67
CA ASP A 46 7.07 -4.51 11.11
C ASP A 46 8.21 -5.27 11.79
N GLU A 47 8.71 -6.31 11.14
CA GLU A 47 9.82 -7.16 11.58
C GLU A 47 11.21 -6.53 11.41
N SER A 48 11.38 -5.58 10.47
CA SER A 48 12.69 -4.99 10.15
C SER A 48 12.75 -3.49 10.46
N ASN A 49 13.49 -3.13 11.51
CA ASN A 49 13.81 -1.75 11.83
C ASN A 49 14.60 -1.05 10.72
N ASP A 50 15.43 -1.78 9.99
CA ASP A 50 16.20 -1.22 8.87
C ASP A 50 15.31 -0.93 7.66
N LEU A 51 14.33 -1.78 7.38
CA LEU A 51 13.32 -1.49 6.36
C LEU A 51 12.47 -0.28 6.76
N LYS A 52 12.02 -0.21 8.03
CA LYS A 52 11.34 0.97 8.58
C LYS A 52 12.15 2.25 8.37
N ARG A 53 13.45 2.23 8.67
CA ARG A 53 14.35 3.36 8.44
C ARG A 53 14.46 3.70 6.96
N LEU A 54 14.59 2.71 6.09
CA LEU A 54 14.70 2.91 4.64
C LEU A 54 13.48 3.61 4.05
N ILE A 55 12.26 3.26 4.48
CA ILE A 55 11.02 3.85 3.94
C ILE A 55 10.74 5.28 4.43
N VAL A 56 11.23 5.66 5.62
CA VAL A 56 11.02 7.01 6.20
C VAL A 56 12.21 7.94 5.98
N SER A 57 13.41 7.41 5.71
CA SER A 57 14.62 8.21 5.61
C SER A 57 14.65 9.01 4.30
N PRO A 58 14.82 10.34 4.37
CA PRO A 58 14.99 11.18 3.19
C PRO A 58 16.42 11.13 2.61
N VAL A 59 17.33 10.41 3.27
CA VAL A 59 18.75 10.33 2.89
C VAL A 59 18.96 9.45 1.65
N PHE A 60 18.11 8.44 1.45
CA PHE A 60 18.21 7.56 0.30
C PHE A 60 17.58 8.22 -0.93
N SER A 61 18.20 8.06 -2.09
CA SER A 61 17.60 8.50 -3.34
C SER A 61 16.34 7.67 -3.66
N ALA A 62 15.42 8.26 -4.43
CA ALA A 62 14.24 7.53 -4.92
C ALA A 62 14.61 6.28 -5.72
N GLU A 63 15.72 6.35 -6.47
CA GLU A 63 16.21 5.21 -7.26
C GLU A 63 16.72 4.08 -6.36
N ASP A 64 17.53 4.40 -5.35
CA ASP A 64 18.04 3.42 -4.39
C ASP A 64 16.92 2.78 -3.58
N GLN A 65 15.96 3.60 -3.13
CA GLN A 65 14.74 3.11 -2.47
C GLN A 65 13.96 2.18 -3.39
N THR A 66 13.75 2.56 -4.66
CA THR A 66 13.02 1.71 -5.62
C THR A 66 13.72 0.38 -5.86
N LYS A 67 15.05 0.38 -6.00
CA LYS A 67 15.86 -0.85 -6.15
C LYS A 67 15.76 -1.73 -4.92
N ALA A 68 15.95 -1.16 -3.73
CA ALA A 68 15.89 -1.87 -2.46
C ALA A 68 14.51 -2.49 -2.22
N ILE A 69 13.44 -1.70 -2.37
CA ILE A 69 12.06 -2.19 -2.20
C ILE A 69 11.72 -3.26 -3.25
N SER A 70 12.15 -3.10 -4.49
CA SER A 70 11.94 -4.12 -5.54
C SER A 70 12.62 -5.44 -5.19
N ALA A 71 13.86 -5.39 -4.69
CA ALA A 71 14.60 -6.58 -4.29
C ALA A 71 13.95 -7.29 -3.09
N ILE A 72 13.47 -6.51 -2.10
CA ILE A 72 12.76 -7.04 -0.93
C ILE A 72 11.43 -7.68 -1.34
N ALA A 73 10.65 -7.00 -2.17
CA ALA A 73 9.39 -7.52 -2.69
C ALA A 73 9.59 -8.83 -3.46
N ALA A 74 10.58 -8.88 -4.36
CA ALA A 74 10.91 -10.09 -5.11
C ALA A 74 11.31 -11.25 -4.19
N LYS A 75 12.15 -10.99 -3.17
CA LYS A 75 12.56 -12.00 -2.18
C LYS A 75 11.39 -12.50 -1.34
N ALA A 76 10.39 -11.65 -1.10
CA ALA A 76 9.16 -12.01 -0.40
C ALA A 76 8.13 -12.72 -1.29
N GLY A 77 8.44 -12.93 -2.57
CA GLY A 77 7.49 -13.50 -3.55
C GLY A 77 6.36 -12.55 -3.94
N ILE A 78 6.45 -11.26 -3.59
CA ILE A 78 5.49 -10.23 -3.95
C ILE A 78 5.76 -9.83 -5.40
N THR A 79 4.79 -10.07 -6.28
CA THR A 79 4.92 -9.83 -7.72
C THR A 79 3.70 -9.09 -8.27
N GLY A 80 3.64 -8.90 -9.60
CA GLY A 80 2.47 -8.33 -10.27
C GLY A 80 2.09 -6.93 -9.79
N LEU A 81 0.79 -6.73 -9.52
CA LEU A 81 0.21 -5.43 -9.19
C LEU A 81 0.85 -4.79 -7.96
N VAL A 82 1.10 -5.55 -6.89
CA VAL A 82 1.69 -5.01 -5.66
C VAL A 82 3.14 -4.61 -5.87
N ALA A 83 3.94 -5.41 -6.59
CA ALA A 83 5.32 -5.05 -6.89
C ALA A 83 5.41 -3.78 -7.74
N ASN A 84 4.53 -3.63 -8.74
CA ASN A 84 4.47 -2.42 -9.56
C ASN A 84 4.01 -1.20 -8.75
N PHE A 85 3.02 -1.38 -7.88
CA PHE A 85 2.55 -0.34 -6.97
C PHE A 85 3.68 0.17 -6.06
N LEU A 86 4.43 -0.74 -5.41
CA LEU A 86 5.55 -0.39 -4.55
C LEU A 86 6.63 0.39 -5.29
N LYS A 87 6.93 0.01 -6.55
CA LYS A 87 7.85 0.76 -7.41
C LYS A 87 7.35 2.18 -7.70
N VAL A 88 6.06 2.33 -8.04
CA VAL A 88 5.48 3.65 -8.30
C VAL A 88 5.54 4.52 -7.05
N VAL A 89 5.19 3.98 -5.88
CA VAL A 89 5.23 4.73 -4.62
C VAL A 89 6.67 5.13 -4.25
N ALA A 90 7.65 4.25 -4.49
CA ALA A 90 9.07 4.54 -4.31
C ALA A 90 9.58 5.65 -5.24
N SER A 91 9.30 5.55 -6.53
CA SER A 91 9.69 6.57 -7.52
C SER A 91 9.08 7.95 -7.20
N ASN A 92 7.89 7.97 -6.61
CA ASN A 92 7.21 9.20 -6.18
C ASN A 92 7.66 9.72 -4.80
N ARG A 93 8.65 9.10 -4.16
CA ARG A 93 9.13 9.42 -2.80
C ARG A 93 8.04 9.36 -1.72
N ARG A 94 7.10 8.42 -1.87
CA ARG A 94 5.93 8.28 -0.99
C ARG A 94 5.96 7.00 -0.14
N LEU A 95 7.12 6.35 0.00
CA LEU A 95 7.26 5.10 0.76
C LEU A 95 6.82 5.19 2.21
N PHE A 96 7.04 6.34 2.86
CA PHE A 96 6.60 6.59 4.23
C PHE A 96 5.08 6.47 4.40
N ALA A 97 4.30 6.65 3.33
CA ALA A 97 2.84 6.56 3.35
C ALA A 97 2.31 5.14 3.07
N VAL A 98 3.18 4.18 2.73
CA VAL A 98 2.78 2.79 2.43
C VAL A 98 1.98 2.14 3.55
N PRO A 99 2.36 2.21 4.84
CA PRO A 99 1.54 1.64 5.91
C PRO A 99 0.12 2.22 5.95
N GLY A 100 -0.02 3.52 5.66
CA GLY A 100 -1.31 4.18 5.54
C GLY A 100 -2.12 3.66 4.33
N MET A 101 -1.46 3.49 3.18
CA MET A 101 -2.07 2.95 1.97
C MET A 101 -2.59 1.52 2.18
N ILE A 102 -1.82 0.67 2.86
CA ILE A 102 -2.21 -0.71 3.19
C ILE A 102 -3.45 -0.71 4.09
N LYS A 103 -3.46 0.12 5.14
CA LYS A 103 -4.63 0.27 6.02
C LYS A 103 -5.86 0.75 5.25
N ALA A 104 -5.71 1.76 4.39
CA ALA A 104 -6.82 2.27 3.58
C ALA A 104 -7.34 1.20 2.60
N TYR A 105 -6.45 0.43 1.96
CA TYR A 105 -6.83 -0.67 1.07
C TYR A 105 -7.68 -1.71 1.79
N ARG A 106 -7.30 -2.11 3.00
CA ARG A 106 -8.08 -3.04 3.84
C ARG A 106 -9.47 -2.51 4.13
N VAL A 107 -9.60 -1.23 4.45
CA VAL A 107 -10.90 -0.58 4.71
C VAL A 107 -11.78 -0.60 3.46
N ILE A 108 -11.24 -0.23 2.31
CA ILE A 108 -11.97 -0.20 1.03
C ILE A 108 -12.41 -1.62 0.64
N ALA A 109 -11.50 -2.59 0.71
CA ALA A 109 -11.80 -3.99 0.39
C ALA A 109 -12.84 -4.61 1.33
N ALA A 110 -12.83 -4.25 2.62
CA ALA A 110 -13.84 -4.69 3.57
C ALA A 110 -15.23 -4.10 3.28
N ARG A 111 -15.29 -2.80 2.94
CA ARG A 111 -16.54 -2.13 2.55
C ARG A 111 -17.14 -2.76 1.29
N ALA A 112 -16.35 -2.91 0.24
CA ALA A 112 -16.81 -3.53 -1.00
C ALA A 112 -17.34 -4.96 -0.77
N ARG A 113 -16.69 -5.76 0.07
CA ARG A 113 -17.16 -7.10 0.43
C ARG A 113 -18.50 -7.08 1.18
N GLY A 114 -18.66 -6.14 2.11
CA GLY A 114 -19.90 -5.91 2.85
C GLY A 114 -21.06 -5.48 1.94
N GLU A 115 -20.80 -4.57 1.00
CA GLU A 115 -21.78 -4.12 -0.01
C GLU A 115 -22.20 -5.27 -0.92
N ILE A 116 -21.25 -6.06 -1.43
CA ILE A 116 -21.55 -7.25 -2.26
C ILE A 116 -22.42 -8.26 -1.49
N THR A 117 -22.15 -8.46 -0.20
CA THR A 117 -22.93 -9.40 0.63
C THR A 117 -24.37 -8.91 0.86
N ALA A 118 -24.55 -7.59 1.02
CA ALA A 118 -25.85 -6.97 1.24
C ALA A 118 -26.72 -6.97 -0.03
N ASP A 119 -26.14 -6.66 -1.21
CA ASP A 119 -26.86 -6.64 -2.49
C ASP A 119 -27.35 -8.04 -2.90
N VAL A 120 -26.58 -9.09 -2.59
CA VAL A 120 -26.93 -10.49 -2.90
C VAL A 120 -28.04 -11.05 -1.99
N THR A 121 -28.32 -10.43 -0.84
CA THR A 121 -29.32 -10.92 0.14
C THR A 121 -30.74 -10.37 -0.11
N SER A 122 -30.92 -9.45 -1.06
CA SER A 122 -32.24 -8.92 -1.39
C SER A 122 -32.85 -9.69 -2.57
N ALA A 123 -33.62 -10.73 -2.26
CA ALA A 123 -34.51 -11.44 -3.19
C ALA A 123 -35.97 -11.24 -2.76
#